data_AF-A0A3M6W798-F1
#
_entry.id   AF-A0A3M6W798-F1
#
_cell.length_a   1.000
_cell.length_b   1.000
_cell.length_c   1.000
_cell.angle_alpha   90.00
_cell.angle_beta   90.00
_cell.angle_gamma   90.00
#
_symmetry.space_group_name_H-M   'P 1'
#
loop_
_entity.id
_entity.type
_entity.pdbx_description
1 polymer ?
#
loop_
_entity_poly.entity_id
_entity_poly.type
_entity_poly.pdbx_seq_one_letter_code
_entity_poly.pdbx_strand_id
1 'polypeptide(L)'
;MATVSGDIDPSCAICGAPPFPECPHESQRLELALDQAQQRWSGMRTIREWVLNHARDQVISTFHQLRGARYQAHLAYLQSLPCFTLYYRYNGAPPIHPTQLQLLHSQIQQANMLFNQGVDEDWRRSCLRYPEVLDYYFDLVQFQVPSDRDPAIVDPRFGATANERPRIREKRPSGDSTTTKEHRKKDRRRSRGRTPPAIPHAPMPGAFH
;
A
#
# COMPACT_ATOMS: atom_id res chain seq x y z
N MET A 1 -42.88 -15.82 53.72
CA MET A 1 -41.82 -15.12 52.97
C MET A 1 -41.38 -16.07 51.87
N ALA A 2 -41.70 -15.76 50.62
CA ALA A 2 -41.35 -16.63 49.49
C ALA A 2 -39.85 -16.48 49.21
N THR A 3 -39.10 -17.56 49.38
CA THR A 3 -37.70 -17.67 48.98
C THR A 3 -37.66 -17.77 47.46
N VAL A 4 -37.14 -16.73 46.79
CA VAL A 4 -36.83 -16.79 45.36
C VAL A 4 -35.62 -17.72 45.22
N SER A 5 -35.85 -18.90 44.65
CA SER A 5 -34.82 -19.89 44.33
C SER A 5 -33.83 -19.32 43.29
N GLY A 6 -32.56 -19.65 43.47
CA GLY A 6 -31.40 -18.93 42.92
C GLY A 6 -31.05 -19.13 41.44
N ASP A 7 -31.91 -19.74 40.62
CA ASP A 7 -31.66 -19.89 39.18
C ASP A 7 -32.81 -19.23 38.40
N ILE A 8 -32.73 -17.90 38.25
CA ILE A 8 -33.63 -17.15 37.37
C ILE A 8 -32.94 -17.05 36.01
N ASP A 9 -33.33 -17.93 35.09
CA ASP A 9 -32.93 -17.80 33.70
C ASP A 9 -33.73 -16.68 33.02
N PRO A 10 -33.06 -15.75 32.31
CA PRO A 10 -33.72 -14.62 31.68
C PRO A 10 -34.54 -15.04 30.45
N SER A 11 -35.67 -14.38 30.24
CA SER A 11 -36.36 -14.41 28.95
C SER A 11 -35.51 -13.76 27.87
N CYS A 12 -35.67 -14.19 26.61
CA CYS A 12 -34.94 -13.64 25.48
C CYS A 12 -35.06 -12.12 25.41
N ALA A 13 -33.94 -11.42 25.36
CA ALA A 13 -33.90 -9.95 25.39
C ALA A 13 -34.47 -9.27 24.12
N ILE A 14 -34.79 -10.05 23.08
CA ILE A 14 -35.27 -9.56 21.78
C ILE A 14 -36.77 -9.83 21.59
N CYS A 15 -37.23 -11.03 21.93
CA CYS A 15 -38.64 -11.44 21.72
C CYS A 15 -39.40 -11.80 23.01
N GLY A 16 -38.74 -11.88 24.16
CA GLY A 16 -39.36 -12.22 25.45
C GLY A 16 -39.69 -13.70 25.64
N ALA A 17 -39.24 -14.60 24.75
CA ALA A 17 -39.45 -16.03 24.87
C ALA A 17 -38.80 -16.60 26.15
N PRO A 18 -39.34 -17.68 26.75
CA PRO A 18 -38.71 -18.33 27.89
C PRO A 18 -37.33 -18.91 27.54
N PRO A 19 -36.47 -19.17 28.53
CA PRO A 19 -35.10 -19.68 28.34
C PRO A 19 -35.01 -21.02 27.60
N PHE A 20 -36.04 -21.86 27.74
CA PHE A 20 -36.15 -23.15 27.07
C PHE A 20 -37.42 -23.22 26.22
N PRO A 21 -37.34 -23.68 24.96
CA PRO A 21 -36.12 -24.03 24.22
C PRO A 21 -35.26 -22.80 23.88
N GLU A 22 -33.97 -23.02 23.63
CA GLU A 22 -33.01 -21.95 23.32
C GLU A 22 -33.50 -21.09 22.14
N CYS A 23 -33.54 -19.76 22.35
CA CYS A 23 -34.05 -18.82 21.38
C CYS A 23 -32.92 -18.32 20.45
N PRO A 24 -33.07 -18.39 19.11
CA PRO A 24 -31.97 -18.06 18.19
C PRO A 24 -31.68 -16.57 18.06
N HIS A 25 -32.52 -15.68 18.59
CA HIS A 25 -32.36 -14.24 18.37
C HIS A 25 -31.07 -13.67 19.00
N GLU A 26 -30.65 -14.18 20.15
CA GLU A 26 -29.49 -13.63 20.86
C GLU A 26 -28.18 -13.98 20.15
N SER A 27 -28.04 -15.22 19.69
CA SER A 27 -26.89 -15.66 18.89
C SER A 27 -26.82 -14.93 17.55
N GLN A 28 -27.95 -14.78 16.85
CA GLN A 28 -28.00 -14.00 15.60
C GLN A 28 -27.62 -12.53 15.82
N ARG A 29 -28.06 -11.92 16.92
CA ARG A 29 -27.72 -10.52 17.23
C ARG A 29 -26.25 -10.36 17.58
N LEU A 30 -25.65 -11.34 18.26
CA LEU A 30 -24.22 -11.36 18.55
C LEU A 30 -23.40 -11.48 17.26
N GLU A 31 -23.79 -12.38 16.36
CA GLU A 31 -23.13 -12.56 15.06
C GLU A 31 -23.18 -11.27 14.23
N LEU A 32 -24.34 -10.62 14.14
CA LEU A 32 -24.48 -9.32 13.48
C LEU A 32 -23.58 -8.23 14.11
N ALA A 33 -23.50 -8.19 15.44
CA ALA A 33 -22.66 -7.22 16.14
C ALA A 33 -21.16 -7.48 15.90
N LEU A 34 -20.76 -8.75 15.81
CA LEU A 34 -19.40 -9.16 15.44
C LEU A 34 -19.06 -8.70 14.03
N ASP A 35 -19.92 -8.97 13.05
CA ASP A 35 -19.71 -8.53 11.66
C ASP A 35 -19.55 -7.01 11.57
N GLN A 36 -20.41 -6.26 12.27
CA GLN A 36 -20.30 -4.81 12.33
C GLN A 36 -18.99 -4.34 12.99
N ALA A 37 -18.52 -5.02 14.04
CA ALA A 37 -17.25 -4.71 14.67
C ALA A 37 -16.06 -5.02 13.74
N GLN A 38 -16.09 -6.14 13.03
CA GLN A 38 -15.09 -6.52 12.03
C GLN A 38 -15.05 -5.52 10.87
N GLN A 39 -16.20 -5.05 10.37
CA GLN A 39 -16.26 -4.04 9.31
C GLN A 39 -15.62 -2.70 9.73
N ARG A 40 -15.74 -2.33 11.02
CA ARG A 40 -15.08 -1.14 11.58
C ARG A 40 -13.58 -1.35 11.80
N TRP A 41 -13.13 -2.60 11.97
CA TRP A 41 -11.73 -2.91 12.18
C TRP A 41 -10.95 -2.82 10.87
N SER A 42 -10.11 -1.79 10.75
CA SER A 42 -9.36 -1.51 9.52
C SER A 42 -8.09 -2.34 9.35
N GLY A 43 -7.69 -3.15 10.34
CA GLY A 43 -6.39 -3.82 10.38
C GLY A 43 -6.09 -4.64 9.12
N MET A 44 -6.97 -5.56 8.75
CA MET A 44 -6.81 -6.38 7.54
C MET A 44 -6.76 -5.54 6.27
N ARG A 45 -7.54 -4.46 6.17
CA ARG A 45 -7.52 -3.56 5.00
C ARG A 45 -6.17 -2.86 4.88
N THR A 46 -5.65 -2.33 5.99
CA THR A 46 -4.34 -1.67 6.04
C THR A 46 -3.22 -2.63 5.68
N ILE A 47 -3.26 -3.86 6.19
CA ILE A 47 -2.29 -4.92 5.86
C ILE A 47 -2.30 -5.20 4.35
N ARG A 48 -3.48 -5.46 3.77
CA ARG A 48 -3.61 -5.75 2.34
C ARG A 48 -3.09 -4.61 1.47
N GLU A 49 -3.43 -3.38 1.79
CA GLU A 49 -2.96 -2.20 1.06
C GLU A 49 -1.43 -2.07 1.14
N TRP A 50 -0.86 -2.24 2.33
CA TRP A 50 0.58 -2.20 2.53
C TRP A 50 1.28 -3.29 1.70
N VAL A 51 0.84 -4.55 1.81
CA VAL A 51 1.42 -5.68 1.05
C VAL A 51 1.31 -5.45 -0.45
N LEU A 52 0.15 -5.03 -0.95
CA LEU A 52 -0.08 -4.82 -2.38
C LEU A 52 0.84 -3.73 -2.96
N ASN A 53 1.02 -2.62 -2.25
CA ASN A 53 1.89 -1.53 -2.70
C ASN A 53 3.34 -2.00 -2.79
N HIS A 54 3.85 -2.67 -1.75
CA HIS A 54 5.23 -3.14 -1.74
C HIS A 54 5.49 -4.25 -2.76
N ALA A 55 4.54 -5.19 -2.92
CA ALA A 55 4.66 -6.25 -3.91
C ALA A 55 4.68 -5.68 -5.34
N ARG A 56 3.82 -4.71 -5.63
CA ARG A 56 3.82 -4.00 -6.92
C ARG A 56 5.15 -3.29 -7.17
N ASP A 57 5.63 -2.54 -6.20
CA ASP A 57 6.89 -1.79 -6.32
C ASP A 57 8.07 -2.73 -6.57
N GLN A 58 8.12 -3.86 -5.88
CA GLN A 58 9.18 -4.86 -6.04
C GLN A 58 9.18 -5.50 -7.44
N VAL A 59 8.00 -5.87 -7.95
CA VAL A 59 7.86 -6.44 -9.30
C VAL A 59 8.22 -5.41 -10.37
N ILE A 60 7.75 -4.17 -10.24
CA ILE A 60 8.07 -3.07 -11.17
C ILE A 60 9.57 -2.75 -11.15
N SER A 61 10.19 -2.67 -9.97
CA SER A 61 11.62 -2.43 -9.81
C SER A 61 12.44 -3.52 -10.50
N THR A 62 12.09 -4.79 -10.27
CA THR A 62 12.74 -5.93 -10.93
C THR A 62 12.62 -5.84 -12.45
N PHE A 63 11.42 -5.57 -12.98
CA PHE A 63 11.22 -5.41 -14.41
C PHE A 63 12.07 -4.27 -15.00
N HIS A 64 12.16 -3.13 -14.32
CA HIS A 64 12.98 -2.01 -14.77
C HIS A 64 14.47 -2.36 -14.84
N GLN A 65 14.97 -3.16 -13.90
CA GLN A 65 16.35 -3.67 -13.95
C GLN A 65 16.57 -4.57 -15.17
N LEU A 66 15.67 -5.54 -15.41
CA LEU A 66 15.73 -6.44 -16.56
C LEU A 66 15.68 -5.69 -17.89
N ARG A 67 14.71 -4.77 -18.02
CA ARG A 67 14.57 -3.90 -19.20
C ARG A 67 15.81 -3.05 -19.42
N GLY A 68 16.40 -2.51 -18.35
CA GLY A 68 17.64 -1.74 -18.40
C GLY A 68 18.82 -2.54 -18.95
N ALA A 69 19.03 -3.76 -18.42
CA ALA A 69 20.07 -4.66 -18.90
C ALA A 69 19.88 -5.05 -20.37
N ARG A 70 18.64 -5.36 -20.77
CA ARG A 70 18.30 -5.70 -22.15
C ARG A 70 18.52 -4.51 -23.09
N TYR A 71 18.18 -3.30 -22.67
CA TYR A 71 18.39 -2.09 -23.46
C TYR A 71 19.89 -1.86 -23.71
N GLN A 72 20.73 -2.04 -22.69
CA GLN A 72 22.19 -1.95 -22.86
C GLN A 72 22.72 -2.99 -23.85
N ALA A 73 22.28 -4.25 -23.75
CA ALA A 73 22.66 -5.30 -24.68
C ALA A 73 22.20 -5.01 -26.11
N HIS A 74 20.98 -4.48 -26.28
CA HIS A 74 20.43 -4.09 -27.57
C HIS A 74 21.23 -2.93 -28.20
N LEU A 75 21.58 -1.91 -27.43
CA LEU A 75 22.44 -0.82 -27.91
C LEU A 75 23.83 -1.32 -28.32
N ALA A 76 24.45 -2.18 -27.51
CA ALA A 76 25.74 -2.77 -27.83
C ALA A 76 25.68 -3.58 -29.14
N TYR A 77 24.61 -4.35 -29.34
CA TYR A 77 24.37 -5.06 -30.61
C TYR A 77 24.26 -4.10 -31.79
N LEU A 78 23.43 -3.06 -31.69
CA LEU A 78 23.28 -2.07 -32.76
C LEU A 78 24.61 -1.41 -33.11
N GLN A 79 25.41 -1.03 -32.09
CA GLN A 79 26.74 -0.46 -32.29
C GLN A 79 27.73 -1.39 -32.99
N SER A 80 27.52 -2.71 -32.88
CA SER A 80 28.33 -3.72 -33.58
C SER A 80 27.94 -3.92 -35.05
N LEU A 81 26.77 -3.44 -35.48
CA LEU A 81 26.31 -3.62 -36.86
C LEU A 81 27.19 -2.83 -37.85
N PRO A 82 27.47 -3.40 -39.03
CA PRO A 82 28.22 -2.71 -40.08
C PRO A 82 27.57 -1.37 -40.45
N CYS A 83 28.39 -0.33 -40.60
CA CYS A 83 27.94 1.02 -40.96
C CYS A 83 26.96 1.71 -39.99
N PHE A 84 26.63 1.11 -38.84
CA PHE A 84 25.69 1.70 -37.87
C PHE A 84 26.18 3.04 -37.31
N THR A 85 27.48 3.16 -37.05
CA THR A 85 28.08 4.42 -36.57
C THR A 85 27.90 5.58 -37.56
N LEU A 86 28.01 5.30 -38.86
CA LEU A 86 27.71 6.26 -39.92
C LEU A 86 26.21 6.55 -39.97
N TYR A 87 25.38 5.52 -39.95
CA TYR A 87 23.92 5.67 -39.93
C TYR A 87 23.46 6.58 -38.79
N TYR A 88 23.95 6.37 -37.57
CA TYR A 88 23.63 7.18 -36.41
C TYR A 88 24.15 8.63 -36.55
N ARG A 89 25.39 8.81 -37.02
CA ARG A 89 26.00 10.13 -37.21
C ARG A 89 25.24 11.00 -38.23
N TYR A 90 24.71 10.40 -39.27
CA TYR A 90 24.00 11.08 -40.35
C TYR A 90 22.47 11.03 -40.18
N ASN A 91 21.96 10.83 -38.96
CA ASN A 91 20.52 10.82 -38.63
C ASN A 91 19.71 9.89 -39.54
N GLY A 92 20.27 8.74 -39.90
CA GLY A 92 19.63 7.74 -40.74
C GLY A 92 19.78 7.93 -42.25
N ALA A 93 20.47 8.96 -42.71
CA ALA A 93 20.78 9.19 -44.13
C ALA A 93 22.31 9.17 -44.43
N PRO A 94 23.01 8.06 -44.12
CA PRO A 94 24.45 7.98 -44.35
C PRO A 94 24.80 7.91 -45.84
N PRO A 95 25.93 8.49 -46.28
CA PRO A 95 26.41 8.41 -47.67
C PRO A 95 27.05 7.04 -47.96
N ILE A 96 26.24 5.97 -47.91
CA ILE A 96 26.65 4.58 -48.19
C ILE A 96 25.85 4.00 -49.35
N HIS A 97 26.30 2.87 -49.90
CA HIS A 97 25.62 2.24 -51.03
C HIS A 97 24.19 1.81 -50.65
N PRO A 98 23.17 2.02 -51.51
CA PRO A 98 21.76 1.73 -51.19
C PRO A 98 21.52 0.29 -50.70
N THR A 99 22.19 -0.70 -51.29
CA THR A 99 22.09 -2.11 -50.86
C THR A 99 22.60 -2.33 -49.44
N GLN A 100 23.68 -1.65 -49.05
CA GLN A 100 24.22 -1.74 -47.67
C GLN A 100 23.26 -1.08 -46.68
N LEU A 101 22.66 0.05 -47.06
CA LEU A 101 21.65 0.72 -46.25
C LEU A 101 20.41 -0.15 -46.04
N GLN A 102 19.91 -0.81 -47.08
CA GLN A 102 18.77 -1.73 -46.97
C GLN A 102 19.06 -2.91 -46.03
N LEU A 103 20.26 -3.51 -46.12
CA LEU A 103 20.67 -4.58 -45.21
C LEU A 103 20.78 -4.09 -43.76
N LEU A 104 21.35 -2.91 -43.54
CA LEU A 104 21.44 -2.32 -42.21
C LEU A 104 20.04 -2.07 -41.62
N HIS A 105 19.11 -1.53 -42.42
CA HIS A 105 17.72 -1.33 -42.00
C HIS A 105 17.04 -2.63 -41.59
N SER A 106 17.21 -3.71 -42.36
CA SER A 106 16.60 -5.00 -42.02
C SER A 106 17.18 -5.57 -40.73
N GLN A 107 18.49 -5.44 -40.50
CA GLN A 107 19.15 -5.85 -39.26
C GLN A 107 18.67 -5.05 -38.05
N ILE A 108 18.55 -3.72 -38.17
CA ILE A 108 18.02 -2.85 -37.12
C ILE A 108 16.58 -3.24 -36.80
N GLN A 109 15.74 -3.42 -37.83
CA GLN A 109 14.35 -3.82 -37.66
C GLN A 109 14.24 -5.17 -36.94
N GLN A 110 15.04 -6.16 -37.34
CA GLN A 110 15.10 -7.46 -36.67
C GLN A 110 15.52 -7.33 -35.21
N ALA A 111 16.55 -6.54 -34.92
CA ALA A 111 17.01 -6.29 -33.56
C ALA A 111 15.93 -5.64 -32.69
N ASN A 112 15.19 -4.68 -33.23
CA ASN A 112 14.11 -3.99 -32.53
C ASN A 112 12.94 -4.95 -32.22
N MET A 113 12.58 -5.83 -33.16
CA MET A 113 11.56 -6.85 -32.93
C MET A 113 11.95 -7.80 -31.79
N LEU A 114 13.18 -8.32 -31.81
CA LEU A 114 13.69 -9.21 -30.75
C LEU A 114 13.79 -8.50 -29.40
N PHE A 115 14.19 -7.22 -29.40
CA PHE A 115 14.21 -6.40 -28.19
C PHE A 115 12.82 -6.31 -27.56
N ASN A 116 11.81 -5.93 -28.35
CA ASN A 116 10.43 -5.79 -27.87
C ASN A 116 9.88 -7.12 -27.34
N GLN A 117 10.05 -8.22 -28.08
CA GLN A 117 9.65 -9.56 -27.62
C GLN A 117 10.32 -9.93 -26.28
N GLY A 118 11.60 -9.60 -26.12
CA GLY A 118 12.33 -9.82 -24.88
C GLY A 118 11.80 -8.97 -23.71
N VAL A 119 11.41 -7.71 -23.97
CA VAL A 119 10.78 -6.85 -22.96
C VAL A 119 9.43 -7.42 -22.53
N ASP A 120 8.61 -7.89 -23.47
CA ASP A 120 7.31 -8.51 -23.17
C ASP A 120 7.47 -9.79 -22.34
N GLU A 121 8.49 -10.60 -22.65
CA GLU A 121 8.85 -11.80 -21.89
C GLU A 121 9.28 -11.46 -20.45
N ASP A 122 10.16 -10.46 -20.29
CA ASP A 122 10.62 -10.02 -18.97
C ASP A 122 9.47 -9.48 -18.12
N TRP A 123 8.51 -8.78 -18.74
CA TRP A 123 7.30 -8.31 -18.06
C TRP A 123 6.43 -9.48 -17.59
N ARG A 124 6.19 -10.47 -18.46
CA ARG A 124 5.41 -11.66 -18.11
C ARG A 124 6.05 -12.42 -16.97
N ARG A 125 7.38 -12.65 -17.03
CA ARG A 125 8.13 -13.31 -15.97
C ARG A 125 8.05 -12.54 -14.65
N SER A 126 8.14 -11.22 -14.70
CA SER A 126 8.02 -10.38 -13.50
C SER A 126 6.63 -10.53 -12.86
N CYS A 127 5.56 -10.53 -13.66
CA CYS A 127 4.19 -10.75 -13.17
C CYS A 127 3.99 -12.16 -12.56
N LEU A 128 4.61 -13.20 -13.12
CA LEU A 128 4.48 -14.56 -12.58
C LEU A 128 5.04 -14.71 -11.16
N ARG A 129 5.83 -13.74 -10.69
CA ARG A 129 6.40 -13.71 -9.33
C ARG A 129 5.46 -13.14 -8.28
N TYR A 130 4.26 -12.65 -8.63
CA TYR A 130 3.35 -12.09 -7.64
C TYR A 130 3.06 -13.02 -6.45
N PRO A 131 2.83 -14.34 -6.62
CA PRO A 131 2.55 -15.22 -5.48
C PRO A 131 3.68 -15.20 -4.44
N GLU A 132 4.92 -15.51 -4.83
CA GLU A 132 6.08 -15.54 -3.92
C GLU A 132 6.38 -14.17 -3.28
N VAL A 133 6.17 -13.08 -4.03
CA VAL A 133 6.40 -11.71 -3.52
C VAL A 133 5.34 -11.33 -2.49
N LEU A 134 4.08 -11.69 -2.75
CA LEU A 134 2.98 -11.45 -1.82
C LEU A 134 3.19 -12.24 -0.53
N ASP A 135 3.56 -13.52 -0.62
CA ASP A 135 3.84 -14.37 0.55
C ASP A 135 4.94 -13.75 1.41
N TYR A 136 6.06 -13.33 0.80
CA TYR A 136 7.14 -12.64 1.50
C TYR A 136 6.66 -11.41 2.28
N TYR A 137 5.85 -10.55 1.67
CA TYR A 137 5.38 -9.34 2.36
C TYR A 137 4.30 -9.64 3.41
N PHE A 138 3.47 -10.66 3.23
CA PHE A 138 2.56 -11.12 4.27
C PHE A 138 3.32 -11.70 5.48
N ASP A 139 4.40 -12.43 5.26
CA ASP A 139 5.23 -12.99 6.35
C ASP A 139 5.92 -11.91 7.20
N LEU A 140 6.13 -10.70 6.65
CA LEU A 140 6.64 -9.56 7.42
C LEU A 140 5.60 -8.96 8.37
N VAL A 141 4.32 -9.24 8.16
CA VAL A 141 3.23 -8.67 8.97
C VAL A 141 3.11 -9.46 10.26
N GLN A 142 3.42 -8.80 11.38
CA GLN A 142 3.25 -9.39 12.70
C GLN A 142 1.85 -9.08 13.25
N PHE A 143 1.10 -10.14 13.55
CA PHE A 143 -0.17 -10.06 14.26
C PHE A 143 -0.01 -10.69 15.64
N GLN A 144 -0.35 -9.95 16.69
CA GLN A 144 -0.31 -10.42 18.07
C GLN A 144 -1.68 -10.23 18.70
N VAL A 145 -2.19 -11.28 19.32
CA VAL A 145 -3.38 -11.24 20.17
C VAL A 145 -2.89 -11.12 21.62
N PRO A 146 -3.50 -10.25 22.45
CA PRO A 146 -3.14 -10.18 23.86
C PRO A 146 -3.39 -11.53 24.57
N SER A 147 -2.65 -11.80 25.64
CA SER A 147 -2.83 -13.01 26.44
C SER A 147 -4.16 -12.98 27.19
N ASP A 148 -4.81 -14.13 27.39
CA ASP A 148 -6.04 -14.25 28.18
C ASP A 148 -5.92 -13.69 29.62
N ARG A 149 -4.69 -13.54 30.13
CA ARG A 149 -4.40 -12.97 31.46
C ARG A 149 -4.15 -11.46 31.45
N ASP A 150 -4.17 -10.82 30.28
CA ASP A 150 -4.00 -9.37 30.15
C ASP A 150 -5.13 -8.66 30.94
N PRO A 151 -4.83 -7.69 31.82
CA PRO A 151 -5.85 -6.94 32.56
C PRO A 151 -6.94 -6.34 31.66
N ALA A 152 -6.62 -5.96 30.42
CA ALA A 152 -7.59 -5.45 29.45
C ALA A 152 -8.59 -6.51 28.97
N ILE A 153 -8.26 -7.80 29.09
CA ILE A 153 -9.13 -8.95 28.81
C ILE A 153 -9.84 -9.43 30.07
N VAL A 154 -9.15 -9.46 31.22
CA VAL A 154 -9.70 -10.00 32.49
C VAL A 154 -10.71 -9.06 33.13
N ASP A 155 -10.49 -7.74 33.11
CA ASP A 155 -11.43 -6.72 33.64
C ASP A 155 -11.71 -5.63 32.58
N PRO A 156 -12.45 -5.97 31.50
CA PRO A 156 -12.71 -5.03 30.42
C PRO A 156 -13.74 -3.98 30.87
N ARG A 157 -13.34 -2.70 30.82
CA ARG A 157 -14.23 -1.57 31.15
C ARG A 157 -14.92 -1.04 29.91
N PHE A 158 -16.16 -1.45 29.69
CA PHE A 158 -16.99 -0.93 28.60
C PHE A 158 -17.73 0.34 29.04
N GLY A 159 -17.81 1.35 28.16
CA GLY A 159 -18.58 2.57 28.41
C GLY A 159 -17.89 3.70 29.19
N ALA A 160 -16.62 3.53 29.59
CA ALA A 160 -15.85 4.61 30.19
C ALA A 160 -15.60 5.75 29.19
N THR A 161 -15.93 6.99 29.57
CA THR A 161 -15.63 8.17 28.76
C THR A 161 -14.11 8.36 28.64
N ALA A 162 -13.64 8.93 27.53
CA ALA A 162 -12.21 9.01 27.16
C ALA A 162 -11.27 9.64 28.21
N ASN A 163 -11.80 10.25 29.27
CA ASN A 163 -11.05 10.86 30.36
C ASN A 163 -10.55 9.90 31.45
N GLU A 164 -10.98 8.63 31.47
CA GLU A 164 -10.60 7.68 32.54
C GLU A 164 -9.44 6.73 32.16
N ARG A 165 -8.89 6.83 30.95
CA ARG A 165 -7.69 6.06 30.60
C ARG A 165 -6.48 6.62 31.37
N PRO A 166 -5.84 5.84 32.27
CA PRO A 166 -4.63 6.32 32.92
C PRO A 166 -3.57 6.52 31.84
N ARG A 167 -3.14 7.77 31.64
CA ARG A 167 -1.98 8.08 30.80
C ARG A 167 -0.83 7.21 31.30
N ILE A 168 -0.42 6.23 30.49
CA ILE A 168 0.84 5.51 30.71
C ILE A 168 1.92 6.59 30.71
N ARG A 169 2.43 6.88 31.92
CA ARG A 169 3.48 7.87 32.14
C ARG A 169 4.76 7.18 31.72
N GLU A 170 5.17 7.38 30.46
CA GLU A 170 6.50 6.97 29.99
C GLU A 170 7.54 7.47 30.99
N LYS A 171 8.24 6.54 31.64
CA LYS A 171 9.39 6.84 32.49
C LYS A 171 10.46 7.46 31.61
N ARG A 172 10.54 8.79 31.60
CA ARG A 172 11.76 9.48 31.16
C ARG A 172 12.90 9.13 32.10
N PRO A 173 14.09 8.77 31.61
CA PRO A 173 15.25 8.59 32.46
C PRO A 173 15.63 9.94 33.09
N SER A 174 15.90 9.91 34.41
CA SER A 174 16.41 11.05 35.16
C SER A 174 17.81 11.42 34.68
N GLY A 175 18.01 12.70 34.40
CA GLY A 175 19.29 13.31 34.11
C GLY A 175 19.24 14.78 34.53
N ASP A 176 19.84 15.06 35.67
CA ASP A 176 19.95 16.34 36.36
C ASP A 176 20.85 17.33 35.61
N SER A 177 20.46 18.60 35.50
CA SER A 177 21.33 19.79 35.70
C SER A 177 20.71 21.09 35.19
N THR A 178 21.07 22.15 35.90
CA THR A 178 20.41 23.44 36.11
C THR A 178 20.97 24.56 35.21
N THR A 179 20.22 25.67 35.13
CA THR A 179 20.57 27.04 34.61
C THR A 179 20.50 27.21 33.07
N THR A 180 20.00 28.29 32.44
CA THR A 180 19.86 29.72 32.75
C THR A 180 18.67 30.36 31.98
N LYS A 181 18.21 31.52 32.47
CA LYS A 181 17.21 32.44 31.89
C LYS A 181 17.68 33.14 30.60
N GLU A 182 16.69 33.62 29.85
CA GLU A 182 16.67 34.77 28.91
C GLU A 182 17.46 34.69 27.60
N HIS A 183 16.76 34.69 26.46
CA HIS A 183 16.61 35.87 25.59
C HIS A 183 15.73 35.56 24.37
N ARG A 184 15.12 36.63 23.84
CA ARG A 184 14.65 36.79 22.44
C ARG A 184 13.16 36.54 22.13
N LYS A 185 12.36 37.40 22.75
CA LYS A 185 11.21 38.07 22.14
C LYS A 185 11.62 38.79 20.84
N LYS A 186 11.41 38.20 19.66
CA LYS A 186 11.20 38.91 18.37
C LYS A 186 10.82 37.93 17.24
N ASP A 187 9.55 37.55 17.15
CA ASP A 187 8.86 37.53 15.84
C ASP A 187 7.35 37.39 16.01
N ARG A 188 6.69 38.55 16.09
CA ARG A 188 5.24 38.66 16.12
C ARG A 188 4.84 39.81 15.21
N ARG A 189 5.06 39.67 13.89
CA ARG A 189 4.36 40.47 12.86
C ARG A 189 4.61 39.94 11.44
N ARG A 190 3.71 39.06 10.97
CA ARG A 190 3.33 38.72 9.57
C ARG A 190 2.77 37.28 9.63
N SER A 191 1.60 36.89 9.15
CA SER A 191 0.53 37.54 8.42
C SER A 191 -0.72 36.69 8.65
N ARG A 192 -1.88 37.32 8.88
CA ARG A 192 -3.19 36.68 8.74
C ARG A 192 -3.48 36.52 7.25
N GLY A 193 -4.06 35.38 6.87
CA GLY A 193 -4.94 35.21 5.71
C GLY A 193 -4.29 35.00 4.34
N ARG A 194 -4.44 33.79 3.76
CA ARG A 194 -4.90 33.61 2.38
C ARG A 194 -5.33 32.16 2.11
N THR A 195 -6.44 32.03 1.42
CA THR A 195 -7.04 30.84 0.80
C THR A 195 -6.10 30.16 -0.21
N PRO A 196 -6.26 28.84 -0.47
CA PRO A 196 -5.53 28.14 -1.53
C PRO A 196 -5.99 28.57 -2.93
N PRO A 197 -5.09 28.60 -3.95
CA PRO A 197 -5.48 28.94 -5.32
C PRO A 197 -6.18 27.75 -6.02
N ALA A 198 -7.18 28.07 -6.83
CA ALA A 198 -7.87 27.14 -7.72
C ALA A 198 -6.97 26.69 -8.88
N ILE A 199 -7.06 25.41 -9.23
CA ILE A 199 -6.36 24.77 -10.35
C ILE A 199 -7.07 25.16 -11.66
N PRO A 200 -6.37 25.66 -12.70
CA PRO A 200 -6.98 25.93 -13.99
C PRO A 200 -7.31 24.63 -14.73
N HIS A 201 -8.58 24.47 -15.10
CA HIS A 201 -9.08 23.42 -15.99
C HIS A 201 -8.56 23.63 -17.42
N ALA A 202 -8.00 22.59 -18.03
CA ALA A 202 -7.62 22.58 -19.44
C ALA A 202 -8.87 22.39 -20.35
N PRO A 203 -8.94 23.08 -21.50
CA PRO A 203 -10.05 22.97 -22.44
C PRO A 203 -9.97 21.69 -23.29
N MET A 204 -11.10 20.99 -23.40
CA MET A 204 -11.30 19.83 -24.28
C MET A 204 -11.31 20.27 -25.76
N PRO A 205 -10.68 19.52 -26.68
CA PRO A 205 -10.72 19.82 -28.11
C PRO A 205 -12.09 19.47 -28.72
N GLY A 206 -12.54 20.37 -29.60
CA GLY A 206 -13.85 20.36 -30.22
C GLY A 206 -14.11 19.22 -31.19
N ALA A 207 -15.41 18.96 -31.35
CA ALA A 207 -15.98 18.11 -32.37
C ALA A 207 -15.67 18.65 -33.78
N PHE A 208 -15.27 17.75 -34.67
CA PHE A 208 -15.28 17.95 -36.11
C PHE A 208 -16.53 17.28 -36.69
N HIS A 209 -17.24 18.06 -37.51
CA HIS A 209 -18.25 17.75 -38.53
C HIS A 209 -19.18 16.54 -38.37
#